data_AF-Q8TV53-F1
#
_entry.id   AF-Q8TV53-F1
#
_cell.length_a   1.000
_cell.length_b   1.000
_cell.length_c   1.000
_cell.angle_alpha   90.00
_cell.angle_beta   90.00
_cell.angle_gamma   90.00
#
_symmetry.space_group_name_H-M   'P 1'
#
loop_
_entity.id
_entity.type
_entity.pdbx_description
1 polymer ?
#
loop_
_entity_poly.entity_id
_entity_poly.type
_entity_poly.pdbx_seq_one_letter_code
_entity_poly.pdbx_strand_id
1 'polypeptide(L)'
;MHELSVAQSVLETVLDVARKRGAERVLSVRLRIGEFTLLNPEQLRFCLEVLAEGTPVEGAKFEIEIERGYFKCAECGHRWRPEDESLKDPSLHTAFDLSELTELLDLKCPKCGSRAVKLDGGDACSIESVRLEVPGEQHAQG
;
A
#
# COMPACT_ATOMS: atom_id res chain seq x y z
N MET A 1 -2.61 15.77 -2.75
CA MET A 1 -1.78 15.47 -3.95
C MET A 1 -1.01 14.16 -3.83
N HIS A 2 -0.84 13.60 -2.62
CA HIS A 2 -0.10 12.36 -2.41
C HIS A 2 -0.73 11.14 -3.12
N GLU A 3 -2.05 10.99 -3.01
CA GLU A 3 -2.82 9.91 -3.64
C GLU A 3 -2.76 9.97 -5.16
N LEU A 4 -2.83 11.19 -5.73
CA LEU A 4 -2.76 11.39 -7.17
C LEU A 4 -1.43 10.89 -7.75
N SER A 5 -0.30 11.21 -7.11
CA SER A 5 1.02 10.73 -7.57
C SER A 5 1.14 9.21 -7.52
N VAL A 6 0.61 8.58 -6.47
CA VAL A 6 0.62 7.11 -6.35
C VAL A 6 -0.30 6.49 -7.41
N ALA A 7 -1.49 7.05 -7.62
CA ALA A 7 -2.41 6.60 -8.66
C ALA A 7 -1.79 6.67 -10.06
N GLN A 8 -1.06 7.74 -10.38
CA GLN A 8 -0.32 7.87 -11.64
C GLN A 8 0.70 6.75 -11.81
N SER A 9 1.56 6.51 -10.83
CA SER A 9 2.57 5.43 -10.89
C SER A 9 1.94 4.03 -11.03
N VAL A 10 0.84 3.79 -10.33
CA VAL A 10 0.08 2.53 -10.45
C VAL A 10 -0.48 2.38 -11.86
N LEU A 11 -1.15 3.41 -12.38
CA LEU A 11 -1.76 3.37 -13.70
C LEU A 11 -0.72 3.18 -14.81
N GLU A 12 0.41 3.90 -14.75
CA GLU A 12 1.53 3.73 -15.69
C GLU A 12 2.04 2.29 -15.72
N THR A 13 2.20 1.68 -14.54
CA THR A 13 2.63 0.28 -14.41
C THR A 13 1.60 -0.68 -15.02
N VAL A 14 0.31 -0.48 -14.73
CA VAL A 14 -0.78 -1.30 -15.29
C VAL A 14 -0.85 -1.16 -16.81
N LEU A 15 -0.74 0.06 -17.35
CA LEU A 15 -0.73 0.33 -18.78
C LEU A 15 0.47 -0.30 -19.49
N ASP A 16 1.66 -0.27 -18.87
CA ASP A 16 2.84 -0.95 -19.39
C ASP A 16 2.64 -2.47 -19.46
N VAL A 17 2.07 -3.08 -18.41
CA VAL A 17 1.74 -4.51 -18.39
C VAL A 17 0.70 -4.86 -19.46
N ALA A 18 -0.37 -4.07 -19.59
CA ALA A 18 -1.41 -4.27 -20.60
C ALA A 18 -0.84 -4.18 -22.02
N ARG A 19 -0.04 -3.15 -22.30
CA ARG A 19 0.65 -2.97 -23.59
C ARG A 19 1.58 -4.14 -23.91
N LYS A 20 2.41 -4.58 -22.95
CA LYS A 20 3.36 -5.70 -23.13
C LYS A 20 2.66 -7.02 -23.43
N ARG A 21 1.43 -7.20 -22.95
CA ARG A 21 0.62 -8.40 -23.18
C ARG A 21 -0.37 -8.25 -24.35
N GLY A 22 -0.38 -7.10 -25.03
CA GLY A 22 -1.33 -6.83 -26.11
C GLY A 22 -2.80 -6.86 -25.65
N ALA A 23 -3.05 -6.55 -24.38
CA ALA A 23 -4.40 -6.55 -23.82
C ALA A 23 -5.25 -5.43 -24.43
N GLU A 24 -6.49 -5.76 -24.79
CA GLU A 24 -7.48 -4.77 -25.24
C GLU A 24 -8.01 -3.97 -24.05
N ARG A 25 -8.21 -4.65 -22.90
CA ARG A 25 -8.80 -4.06 -21.70
C ARG A 25 -8.20 -4.63 -20.42
N VAL A 26 -8.20 -3.83 -19.36
CA VAL A 26 -7.94 -4.29 -17.99
C VAL A 26 -9.27 -4.54 -17.29
N LEU A 27 -9.45 -5.75 -16.78
CA LEU A 27 -10.69 -6.16 -16.10
C LEU A 27 -10.67 -5.79 -14.62
N SER A 28 -9.54 -6.00 -13.96
CA SER A 28 -9.39 -5.69 -12.53
C SER A 28 -7.92 -5.47 -12.14
N VAL A 29 -7.69 -4.59 -11.18
CA VAL A 29 -6.40 -4.35 -10.54
C VAL A 29 -6.58 -4.55 -9.03
N ARG A 30 -5.79 -5.45 -8.45
CA ARG A 30 -5.73 -5.63 -6.99
C ARG A 30 -4.52 -4.93 -6.43
N LEU A 31 -4.74 -4.05 -5.48
CA LEU A 31 -3.73 -3.29 -4.77
C LEU A 31 -3.68 -3.72 -3.32
N ARG A 32 -2.48 -3.78 -2.76
CA ARG A 32 -2.25 -3.88 -1.33
C ARG A 32 -1.58 -2.59 -0.86
N ILE A 33 -2.17 -1.95 0.13
CA ILE A 33 -1.71 -0.69 0.68
C ILE A 33 -1.36 -0.92 2.14
N GLY A 34 -0.13 -0.61 2.51
CA GLY A 34 0.30 -0.66 3.89
C GLY A 34 -0.31 0.47 4.74
N GLU A 35 -0.68 0.18 5.99
CA GLU A 35 -1.28 1.17 6.90
C GLU A 35 -0.38 2.39 7.18
N PHE A 36 0.95 2.24 7.11
CA PHE A 36 1.93 3.31 7.30
C PHE A 36 2.18 4.14 6.03
N THR A 37 1.59 3.79 4.89
CA THR A 37 1.63 4.65 3.70
C THR A 37 0.79 5.92 3.87
N LEU A 38 -0.16 5.91 4.81
CA LEU A 38 -1.13 6.99 5.04
C LEU A 38 -1.98 7.32 3.81
N LEU A 39 -2.05 6.42 2.82
CA LEU A 39 -2.91 6.57 1.66
C LEU A 39 -4.37 6.28 2.05
N ASN A 40 -5.27 7.19 1.66
CA ASN A 40 -6.69 6.93 1.77
C ASN A 40 -7.18 6.05 0.59
N PRO A 41 -7.75 4.85 0.84
CA PRO A 41 -8.17 3.94 -0.23
C PRO A 41 -9.24 4.51 -1.17
N GLU A 42 -10.19 5.27 -0.64
CA GLU A 42 -11.29 5.84 -1.42
C GLU A 42 -10.77 6.95 -2.35
N GLN A 43 -9.89 7.82 -1.85
CA GLN A 43 -9.24 8.85 -2.64
C GLN A 43 -8.30 8.25 -3.68
N LEU A 44 -7.53 7.22 -3.33
CA LEU A 44 -6.67 6.52 -4.30
C LEU A 44 -7.50 5.91 -5.43
N ARG A 45 -8.59 5.22 -5.08
CA ARG A 45 -9.54 4.65 -6.04
C ARG A 45 -10.11 5.72 -6.96
N PHE A 46 -10.58 6.84 -6.39
CA PHE A 46 -11.11 7.96 -7.17
C PHE A 46 -10.07 8.52 -8.15
N CYS A 47 -8.82 8.75 -7.69
CA CYS A 47 -7.75 9.18 -8.57
C CYS A 47 -7.45 8.18 -9.69
N LEU A 48 -7.45 6.88 -9.40
CA LEU A 48 -7.27 5.83 -10.41
C LEU A 48 -8.40 5.83 -11.44
N GLU A 49 -9.66 5.96 -11.01
CA GLU A 49 -10.82 6.00 -11.90
C GLU A 49 -10.77 7.22 -12.83
N VAL A 50 -10.46 8.41 -12.31
CA VAL A 50 -10.30 9.63 -13.12
C VAL A 50 -9.15 9.53 -14.12
N LEU A 51 -7.99 9.01 -13.69
CA LEU A 51 -6.84 8.87 -14.59
C LEU A 51 -7.03 7.75 -15.63
N ALA A 52 -7.90 6.79 -15.36
CA ALA A 52 -8.17 5.66 -16.26
C ALA A 52 -9.04 6.05 -17.47
N GLU A 53 -9.77 7.18 -17.42
CA GLU A 53 -10.61 7.66 -18.52
C GLU A 53 -9.81 7.79 -19.83
N GLY A 54 -10.35 7.26 -20.92
CA GLY A 54 -9.72 7.24 -22.23
C GLY A 54 -8.58 6.23 -22.38
N THR A 55 -8.38 5.33 -21.41
CA THR A 55 -7.34 4.30 -21.43
C THR A 55 -7.93 2.88 -21.42
N PRO A 56 -7.15 1.83 -21.74
CA PRO A 56 -7.58 0.43 -21.57
C PRO A 56 -7.96 0.04 -20.14
N VAL A 57 -7.62 0.86 -19.14
CA VAL A 57 -7.96 0.64 -17.73
C VAL A 57 -9.34 1.22 -17.38
N GLU A 58 -9.95 1.97 -18.29
CA GLU A 58 -11.28 2.55 -18.07
C GLU A 58 -12.32 1.47 -17.73
N GLY A 59 -13.03 1.68 -16.63
CA GLY A 59 -14.03 0.73 -16.11
C GLY A 59 -13.45 -0.53 -15.43
N ALA A 60 -12.13 -0.63 -15.25
CA ALA A 60 -11.53 -1.72 -14.50
C ALA A 60 -11.98 -1.72 -13.02
N LYS A 61 -12.18 -2.90 -12.45
CA LYS A 61 -12.45 -3.03 -11.02
C LYS A 61 -11.16 -2.87 -10.21
N PHE A 62 -11.08 -1.81 -9.41
CA PHE A 62 -10.02 -1.66 -8.40
C PHE A 62 -10.41 -2.34 -7.09
N GLU A 63 -9.63 -3.30 -6.63
CA GLU A 63 -9.78 -3.92 -5.32
C GLU A 63 -8.60 -3.51 -4.46
N ILE A 64 -8.85 -2.86 -3.34
CA ILE A 64 -7.81 -2.33 -2.46
C ILE A 64 -7.92 -3.02 -1.11
N GLU A 65 -6.84 -3.67 -0.70
CA GLU A 65 -6.70 -4.29 0.62
C GLU A 65 -5.69 -3.51 1.47
N ILE A 66 -5.98 -3.33 2.75
CA ILE A 66 -5.02 -2.75 3.69
C ILE A 66 -4.17 -3.85 4.32
N GLU A 67 -2.86 -3.73 4.18
CA GLU A 67 -1.89 -4.55 4.91
C GLU A 67 -1.56 -3.89 6.25
N ARG A 68 -1.70 -4.69 7.31
CA ARG A 68 -1.25 -4.28 8.64
C ARG A 68 0.27 -4.26 8.70
N GLY A 69 0.80 -3.15 9.19
CA GLY A 69 2.19 -2.93 9.47
C GLY A 69 2.54 -3.24 10.92
N TYR A 70 3.82 -3.51 11.13
CA TYR A 70 4.36 -3.87 12.43
C TYR A 70 5.70 -3.19 12.63
N PHE A 71 6.09 -3.05 13.89
CA PHE A 71 7.45 -2.70 14.25
C PHE A 71 8.22 -3.97 14.55
N LYS A 72 9.52 -3.96 14.24
CA LYS A 72 10.45 -5.05 14.56
C LYS A 72 11.75 -4.50 15.11
N CYS A 73 12.19 -5.03 16.24
CA CYS A 73 13.50 -4.73 16.80
C CYS A 73 14.60 -5.50 16.06
N ALA A 74 15.61 -4.80 15.57
CA ALA A 74 16.78 -5.40 14.94
C ALA A 74 17.70 -6.14 15.93
N GLU A 75 17.71 -5.75 17.21
CA GLU A 75 18.56 -6.37 18.24
C GLU A 75 17.98 -7.68 18.78
N CYS A 76 16.68 -7.69 19.14
CA CYS A 76 16.06 -8.85 19.79
C CYS A 76 15.02 -9.59 18.93
N GLY A 77 14.69 -9.07 17.74
CA GLY A 77 13.72 -9.67 16.83
C GLY A 77 12.26 -9.55 17.27
N HIS A 78 11.97 -8.94 18.42
CA HIS A 78 10.60 -8.74 18.88
C HIS A 78 9.81 -7.90 17.88
N ARG A 79 8.57 -8.32 17.61
CA ARG A 79 7.66 -7.70 16.66
C ARG A 79 6.35 -7.36 17.36
N TRP A 80 5.83 -6.17 17.12
CA TRP A 80 4.63 -5.65 17.78
C TRP A 80 3.86 -4.71 16.85
N ARG A 81 2.59 -4.47 17.17
CA ARG A 81 1.74 -3.51 16.46
C ARG A 81 1.77 -2.14 17.12
N PRO A 82 1.53 -1.05 16.37
CA PRO A 82 1.38 0.28 16.95
C PRO A 82 0.30 0.36 18.04
N GLU A 83 -0.80 -0.38 17.88
CA GLU A 83 -1.93 -0.35 18.81
C GLU A 83 -1.78 -1.31 20.00
N ASP A 84 -0.67 -2.07 20.09
CA ASP A 84 -0.47 -2.98 21.23
C ASP A 84 -0.42 -2.17 22.54
N GLU A 85 -1.45 -2.33 23.37
CA GLU A 85 -1.66 -1.54 24.59
C GLU A 85 -0.48 -1.63 25.58
N SER A 86 0.36 -2.67 25.48
CA SER A 86 1.59 -2.81 26.25
C SER A 86 2.62 -1.69 26.01
N LEU A 87 2.40 -0.86 24.98
CA LEU A 87 3.27 0.25 24.58
C LEU A 87 2.71 1.63 24.95
N LYS A 88 1.64 1.70 25.74
CA LYS A 88 1.17 2.97 26.33
C LYS A 88 2.21 3.47 27.34
N ASP A 89 3.37 3.90 26.85
CA ASP A 89 4.13 4.92 27.53
C ASP A 89 3.30 6.21 27.39
N PRO A 90 2.86 6.82 28.49
CA PRO A 90 2.08 8.05 28.44
C PRO A 90 2.74 9.20 27.66
N SER A 91 4.05 9.11 27.40
CA SER A 91 4.79 10.08 26.57
C SER A 91 4.55 9.96 25.06
N LEU A 92 3.90 8.91 24.56
CA LEU A 92 3.63 8.69 23.12
C LEU A 92 2.18 8.98 22.69
N HIS A 93 1.37 9.59 23.56
CA HIS A 93 -0.08 9.78 23.34
C HIS A 93 -0.47 10.91 22.35
N THR A 94 0.45 11.52 21.62
CA THR A 94 0.16 12.73 20.80
C THR A 94 0.27 12.53 19.28
N ALA A 95 0.65 11.34 18.80
CA ALA A 95 1.03 11.11 17.39
C ALA A 95 -0.13 10.95 16.36
N PHE A 96 -1.25 11.66 16.48
CA PHE A 96 -2.22 11.76 15.37
C PHE A 96 -2.17 13.10 14.62
N ASP A 97 -1.28 14.01 15.01
CA ASP A 97 -0.94 15.22 14.24
C ASP A 97 0.55 15.18 13.86
N LEU A 98 0.85 14.81 12.61
CA LEU A 98 2.22 14.55 12.12
C LEU A 98 3.04 15.83 11.84
N SER A 99 2.64 16.98 12.37
CA SER A 99 3.49 18.19 12.32
C SER A 99 4.79 18.05 13.13
N GLU A 100 4.89 17.03 13.99
CA GLU A 100 6.01 16.83 14.90
C GLU A 100 6.56 15.39 14.79
N LEU A 101 7.24 15.09 13.68
CA LEU A 101 8.03 13.87 13.45
C LEU A 101 9.02 13.51 14.58
N THR A 102 9.18 14.40 15.56
CA THR A 102 9.93 14.25 16.81
C THR A 102 9.51 13.01 17.61
N GLU A 103 8.25 12.58 17.59
CA GLU A 103 7.77 11.51 18.49
C GLU A 103 8.21 10.11 18.06
N LEU A 104 8.46 9.90 16.77
CA LEU A 104 9.03 8.63 16.30
C LEU A 104 10.47 8.42 16.81
N LEU A 105 11.14 9.51 17.25
CA LEU A 105 12.49 9.41 17.81
C LEU A 105 12.49 8.50 19.04
N ASP A 106 11.45 8.49 19.87
CA ASP A 106 11.43 7.75 21.13
C ASP A 106 10.94 6.31 21.07
N LEU A 107 10.62 5.80 19.89
CA LEU A 107 10.25 4.40 19.70
C LEU A 107 11.36 3.46 20.19
N LYS A 108 11.09 2.76 21.28
CA LYS A 108 11.96 1.73 21.87
C LYS A 108 11.28 0.38 21.79
N CYS A 109 12.08 -0.66 21.66
CA CYS A 109 11.59 -2.01 21.79
C CYS A 109 11.07 -2.25 23.21
N PRO A 110 9.81 -2.69 23.39
CA PRO A 110 9.24 -2.95 24.72
C PRO A 110 9.92 -4.13 25.43
N LYS A 111 10.62 -4.99 24.68
CA LYS A 111 11.28 -6.19 25.21
C LYS A 111 12.70 -5.93 25.72
N CYS A 112 13.48 -5.09 25.04
CA CYS A 112 14.90 -4.88 25.37
C CYS A 112 15.32 -3.41 25.53
N GLY A 113 14.41 -2.45 25.29
CA GLY A 113 14.70 -1.02 25.35
C GLY A 113 15.52 -0.46 24.19
N SER A 114 15.97 -1.29 23.24
CA SER A 114 16.73 -0.85 22.07
C SER A 114 15.91 0.08 21.18
N ARG A 115 16.57 1.11 20.63
CA ARG A 115 16.00 2.03 19.63
C ARG A 115 16.20 1.55 18.19
N ALA A 116 16.85 0.41 17.99
CA ALA A 116 17.00 -0.20 16.66
C ALA A 116 15.67 -0.85 16.24
N VAL A 117 14.63 -0.03 16.12
CA VAL A 117 13.29 -0.43 15.71
C VAL A 117 13.08 0.00 14.26
N LYS A 118 12.50 -0.88 13.46
CA LYS A 118 12.14 -0.60 12.07
C LYS A 118 10.71 -1.00 11.78
N LEU A 119 10.17 -0.48 10.68
CA LEU A 119 8.95 -0.99 10.08
C LEU A 119 9.20 -2.40 9.51
N ASP A 120 8.18 -3.25 9.63
CA ASP A 120 8.16 -4.63 9.17
C ASP A 120 6.83 -4.89 8.45
N GLY A 121 6.77 -4.39 7.22
CA GLY A 121 5.58 -4.36 6.38
C GLY A 121 4.68 -3.17 6.66
N GLY A 122 3.67 -2.99 5.83
CA GLY A 122 2.70 -1.91 5.97
C GLY A 122 3.20 -0.53 5.51
N ASP A 123 4.36 -0.40 4.88
CA ASP A 123 4.96 0.85 4.42
C ASP A 123 4.98 1.02 2.89
N ALA A 124 4.35 0.10 2.16
CA ALA A 124 4.35 0.07 0.71
C ALA A 124 2.94 0.02 0.10
N CYS A 125 2.83 0.50 -1.14
CA CYS A 125 1.70 0.23 -2.02
C CYS A 125 2.17 -0.69 -3.15
N SER A 126 1.57 -1.87 -3.30
CA SER A 126 1.92 -2.86 -4.32
C SER A 126 0.73 -3.22 -5.21
N ILE A 127 1.03 -3.57 -6.46
CA ILE A 127 0.07 -4.21 -7.36
C ILE A 127 0.20 -5.72 -7.19
N GLU A 128 -0.79 -6.36 -6.58
CA GLU A 128 -0.79 -7.81 -6.31
C GLU A 128 -1.16 -8.62 -7.55
N SER A 129 -2.09 -8.12 -8.36
CA SER A 129 -2.48 -8.78 -9.60
C SER A 129 -3.22 -7.84 -10.54
N VAL A 130 -3.03 -8.04 -11.84
CA VAL A 130 -3.78 -7.39 -12.91
C VAL A 130 -4.45 -8.46 -13.75
N ARG A 131 -5.77 -8.39 -13.92
CA ARG A 131 -6.51 -9.25 -14.87
C ARG A 131 -6.74 -8.49 -16.16
N LEU A 132 -6.43 -9.12 -17.26
CA LEU A 132 -6.44 -8.53 -18.59
C LEU A 132 -7.36 -9.33 -19.50
N GLU A 133 -7.94 -8.64 -20.46
CA GLU A 133 -8.59 -9.24 -21.62
C GLU A 133 -7.63 -9.10 -22.81
N VAL A 134 -7.10 -10.23 -23.29
CA VAL A 134 -6.19 -10.28 -24.43
C VAL A 134 -6.96 -10.87 -25.63
N PRO A 135 -7.04 -10.17 -26.76
CA PRO A 135 -7.74 -10.68 -27.94
C PRO A 135 -7.03 -11.93 -28.45
N GLY A 136 -7.79 -13.03 -28.60
CA GLY A 136 -7.29 -14.31 -29.13
C GLY A 136 -6.85 -15.35 -28.08
N GLU A 137 -6.78 -15.01 -26.78
CA GLU A 137 -6.58 -16.00 -25.71
C GLU A 137 -7.92 -16.63 -25.28
N GLN A 138 -8.64 -17.22 -26.24
CA GLN A 138 -9.55 -18.33 -25.96
C GLN A 138 -8.79 -19.59 -26.38
N HIS A 139 -8.77 -20.64 -25.55
CA HIS A 139 -8.13 -21.95 -25.79
C HIS A 139 -6.70 -22.18 -25.22
N ALA A 140 -6.59 -22.17 -23.88
CA ALA A 140 -5.61 -23.02 -23.19
C ALA A 140 -6.16 -23.43 -21.80
N GLN A 141 -7.34 -24.05 -21.78
CA GLN A 141 -7.77 -24.90 -20.67
C GLN A 141 -7.89 -26.31 -21.22
N GLY A 142 -6.77 -27.04 -21.18
CA GLY A 142 -6.70 -28.50 -21.29
C GLY A 142 -5.91 -29.01 -20.10
#